data_AF-A0A3D1YJH6-F1
#
_entry.id   AF-A0A3D1YJH6-F1
#
_cell.length_a   1.000
_cell.length_b   1.000
_cell.length_c   1.000
_cell.angle_alpha   90.00
_cell.angle_beta   90.00
_cell.angle_gamma   90.00
#
_symmetry.space_group_name_H-M   'P 1'
#
loop_
_entity.id
_entity.type
_entity.pdbx_description
1 polymer ?
#
loop_
_entity_poly.entity_id
_entity_poly.type
_entity_poly.pdbx_seq_one_letter_code
_entity_poly.pdbx_strand_id
1 'polypeptide(L)'
;MVELADIAEYERNHLMSKLLPPLGELPWVANDKPLSEKKVAIITTAGLNFREDHNFEFVDSSYRALPRDLAASDILMTHASVNYDRSGFQEDINVVFPVDRFKELESEGVIGRLADVNYSFMGGGMLPDVYEANARDLAKLLKADGVDAAFIVPVCPNCSRTVCGIAYYLESEGIQTAGIALFREIAQTMKPPRILWVSFPLGRPLGKPSDAAFQAEVIKHALGLLDAEQGPLLEDYPIDLPDIDRPPPACPVSFQRKRDDESWHGRLSQEVGSLTPWYELGLKRRGRTTVGVCESSINDIVADVTTWADDVMQPFPEPSWLKLALEDLKSFYSEAITAQPGDYEAGYSDALIVDDTVLGELIIHYVNYFEAKDPNHPFVRVIASREQLKRSTGNWAIDRDGAYVKAAYPIVGSD
;
A
#
# COMPACT_ATOMS: atom_id res chain seq x y z
N MET A 1 -18.22 -8.54 -4.13
CA MET A 1 -17.60 -7.75 -5.22
C MET A 1 -17.67 -6.27 -4.85
N VAL A 2 -16.56 -5.53 -4.73
CA VAL A 2 -16.65 -4.05 -4.74
C VAL A 2 -16.84 -3.64 -6.20
N GLU A 3 -18.08 -3.66 -6.68
CA GLU A 3 -18.38 -3.18 -8.02
C GLU A 3 -18.07 -1.69 -8.09
N LEU A 4 -17.62 -1.19 -9.24
CA LEU A 4 -17.51 0.26 -9.46
C LEU A 4 -18.79 0.99 -9.05
N ALA A 5 -19.94 0.34 -9.22
CA ALA A 5 -21.26 0.82 -8.85
C ALA A 5 -21.42 1.14 -7.36
N ASP A 6 -20.73 0.40 -6.48
CA ASP A 6 -20.80 0.52 -5.01
C ASP A 6 -19.80 1.52 -4.45
N ILE A 7 -18.88 2.00 -5.28
CA ILE A 7 -17.89 3.02 -4.93
C ILE A 7 -18.48 4.41 -5.11
N ALA A 8 -18.23 5.30 -4.14
CA ALA A 8 -18.61 6.71 -4.20
C ALA A 8 -18.13 7.38 -5.50
N GLU A 9 -18.94 8.28 -6.07
CA GLU A 9 -18.69 8.86 -7.39
C GLU A 9 -17.31 9.52 -7.51
N TYR A 10 -16.87 10.25 -6.48
CA TYR A 10 -15.56 10.91 -6.47
C TYR A 10 -14.40 9.90 -6.55
N GLU A 11 -14.55 8.74 -5.92
CA GLU A 11 -13.53 7.69 -5.88
C GLU A 11 -13.55 6.94 -7.21
N ARG A 12 -14.73 6.57 -7.71
CA ARG A 12 -14.89 5.98 -9.05
C ARG A 12 -14.25 6.83 -10.13
N ASN A 13 -14.55 8.13 -10.13
CA ASN A 13 -13.98 9.07 -11.09
C ASN A 13 -12.46 9.21 -10.95
N HIS A 14 -11.94 9.19 -9.71
CA HIS A 14 -10.50 9.17 -9.48
C HIS A 14 -9.84 7.93 -10.09
N LEU A 15 -10.40 6.75 -9.83
CA LEU A 15 -9.88 5.47 -10.33
C LEU A 15 -9.95 5.38 -11.85
N MET A 16 -11.07 5.79 -12.46
CA MET A 16 -11.23 5.83 -13.91
C MET A 16 -10.28 6.83 -14.59
N SER A 17 -9.90 7.92 -13.92
CA SER A 17 -8.89 8.85 -14.45
C SER A 17 -7.50 8.22 -14.61
N LYS A 18 -7.26 7.06 -13.98
CA LYS A 18 -6.00 6.33 -14.01
C LYS A 18 -5.87 5.40 -15.21
N LEU A 19 -6.94 5.15 -15.96
CA LEU A 19 -6.86 4.28 -17.12
C LEU A 19 -5.77 4.78 -18.09
N LEU A 20 -5.07 3.84 -18.70
CA LEU A 20 -4.02 4.09 -19.68
C LEU A 20 -4.13 3.03 -20.78
N PRO A 21 -3.75 3.38 -22.02
CA PRO A 21 -3.61 2.39 -23.09
C PRO A 21 -2.42 1.46 -22.81
N PRO A 22 -2.25 0.38 -23.59
CA PRO A 22 -1.06 -0.45 -23.54
C PRO A 22 0.20 0.38 -23.78
N LEU A 23 1.30 0.01 -23.09
CA LEU A 23 2.58 0.74 -23.17
C LEU A 23 3.32 0.52 -24.51
N GLY A 24 2.91 -0.48 -25.28
CA GLY A 24 3.48 -0.80 -26.59
C GLY A 24 2.95 -2.14 -27.11
N GLU A 25 3.68 -2.76 -28.02
CA GLU A 25 3.43 -4.15 -28.41
C GLU A 25 3.55 -5.07 -27.19
N LEU A 26 2.71 -6.11 -27.12
CA LEU A 26 2.68 -7.04 -26.00
C LEU A 26 3.99 -7.85 -25.92
N PRO A 27 4.81 -7.68 -24.88
CA PRO A 27 5.90 -8.61 -24.61
C PRO A 27 5.32 -9.90 -24.03
N TRP A 28 5.84 -11.04 -24.50
CA TRP A 28 5.40 -12.35 -24.04
C TRP A 28 6.60 -13.29 -23.93
N VAL A 29 7.02 -13.56 -22.70
CA VAL A 29 8.05 -14.54 -22.40
C VAL A 29 7.37 -15.89 -22.17
N ALA A 30 7.75 -16.88 -22.97
CA ALA A 30 7.45 -18.28 -22.72
C ALA A 30 8.62 -18.93 -22.00
N ASN A 31 8.35 -19.72 -20.97
CA ASN A 31 9.35 -20.49 -20.24
C ASN A 31 8.74 -21.84 -19.86
N ASP A 32 9.19 -22.89 -20.55
CA ASP A 32 8.61 -24.24 -20.45
C ASP A 32 9.04 -25.02 -19.21
N LYS A 33 9.89 -24.44 -18.34
CA LYS A 33 10.22 -25.07 -17.06
C LYS A 33 8.93 -25.25 -16.24
N PRO A 34 8.67 -26.42 -15.66
CA PRO A 34 7.56 -26.58 -14.73
C PRO A 34 7.77 -25.66 -13.52
N LEU A 35 6.68 -25.21 -12.89
CA LEU A 35 6.74 -24.30 -11.74
C LEU A 35 7.66 -24.83 -10.61
N SER A 36 7.63 -26.14 -10.37
CA SER A 36 8.49 -26.88 -9.42
C SER A 36 10.00 -26.83 -9.72
N GLU A 37 10.41 -26.32 -10.88
CA GLU A 37 11.81 -26.07 -11.25
C GLU A 37 12.13 -24.57 -11.41
N LYS A 38 11.13 -23.69 -11.38
CA LYS A 38 11.32 -22.25 -11.54
C LYS A 38 11.87 -21.62 -10.26
N LYS A 39 12.84 -20.73 -10.40
CA LYS A 39 13.18 -19.74 -9.36
C LYS A 39 12.27 -18.51 -9.51
N VAL A 40 11.52 -18.17 -8.46
CA VAL A 40 10.55 -17.06 -8.49
C VAL A 40 10.98 -15.93 -7.55
N ALA A 41 10.98 -14.70 -8.04
CA ALA A 41 11.19 -13.49 -7.23
C ALA A 41 9.87 -12.80 -6.89
N ILE A 42 9.74 -12.25 -5.69
CA ILE A 42 8.63 -11.40 -5.30
C ILE A 42 9.01 -9.94 -5.60
N ILE A 43 8.09 -9.22 -6.23
CA ILE A 43 8.19 -7.77 -6.41
C ILE A 43 6.93 -7.14 -5.82
N THR A 44 7.07 -6.49 -4.67
CA THR A 44 5.96 -5.73 -4.07
C THR A 44 6.00 -4.29 -4.54
N THR A 45 4.84 -3.66 -4.71
CA THR A 45 4.74 -2.21 -4.97
C THR A 45 4.29 -1.45 -3.72
N ALA A 46 4.43 -2.08 -2.56
CA ALA A 46 4.00 -1.57 -1.26
C ALA A 46 4.96 -0.56 -0.63
N GLY A 47 6.06 -0.17 -1.30
CA GLY A 47 7.01 0.80 -0.77
C GLY A 47 7.67 0.34 0.52
N LEU A 48 8.09 -0.93 0.57
CA LEU A 48 8.80 -1.53 1.69
C LEU A 48 10.30 -1.25 1.63
N ASN A 49 10.88 -0.82 2.74
CA ASN A 49 12.32 -0.61 2.95
C ASN A 49 12.75 -1.16 4.30
N PHE A 50 14.06 -1.30 4.49
CA PHE A 50 14.62 -1.56 5.81
C PHE A 50 14.46 -0.34 6.70
N ARG A 51 14.36 -0.59 8.00
CA ARG A 51 14.31 0.45 9.01
C ARG A 51 15.55 1.35 9.00
N GLU A 52 16.72 0.80 8.66
CA GLU A 52 18.00 1.52 8.58
C GLU A 52 18.34 2.04 7.17
N ASP A 53 17.51 1.74 6.17
CA ASP A 53 17.70 2.17 4.78
C ASP A 53 16.83 3.39 4.47
N HIS A 54 17.16 4.09 3.39
CA HIS A 54 16.44 5.28 2.98
C HIS A 54 14.99 4.96 2.60
N ASN A 55 14.06 5.67 3.24
CA ASN A 55 12.64 5.69 2.92
C ASN A 55 12.44 5.98 1.41
N PHE A 56 11.30 5.52 0.88
CA PHE A 56 10.85 6.01 -0.41
C PHE A 56 10.42 7.47 -0.30
N GLU A 57 10.98 8.32 -1.15
CA GLU A 57 10.52 9.68 -1.33
C GLU A 57 9.15 9.71 -2.04
N PHE A 58 8.45 10.85 -1.99
CA PHE A 58 7.15 11.00 -2.68
C PHE A 58 7.22 10.73 -4.19
N VAL A 59 8.40 10.93 -4.79
CA VAL A 59 8.68 10.75 -6.21
C VAL A 59 9.87 9.81 -6.36
N ASP A 60 9.67 8.54 -6.05
CA ASP A 60 10.74 7.53 -6.07
C ASP A 60 10.36 6.31 -6.91
N SER A 61 10.90 6.24 -8.13
CA SER A 61 10.73 5.10 -9.04
C SER A 61 11.80 4.02 -8.91
N SER A 62 12.75 4.20 -7.98
CA SER A 62 13.78 3.20 -7.69
C SER A 62 13.17 2.00 -6.95
N TYR A 63 14.00 0.99 -6.70
CA TYR A 63 13.62 -0.17 -5.91
C TYR A 63 14.54 -0.35 -4.71
N ARG A 64 14.06 -1.09 -3.72
CA ARG A 64 14.83 -1.59 -2.57
C ARG A 64 14.93 -3.11 -2.66
N ALA A 65 16.11 -3.65 -2.34
CA ALA A 65 16.33 -5.08 -2.26
C ALA A 65 15.85 -5.62 -0.91
N LEU A 66 15.16 -6.76 -0.92
CA LEU A 66 14.58 -7.41 0.25
C LEU A 66 15.06 -8.88 0.29
N PRO A 67 16.13 -9.19 1.04
CA PRO A 67 16.59 -10.56 1.23
C PRO A 67 15.47 -11.44 1.78
N ARG A 68 15.37 -12.68 1.30
CA ARG A 68 14.31 -13.62 1.72
C ARG A 68 14.33 -13.94 3.22
N ASP A 69 15.47 -13.80 3.89
CA ASP A 69 15.67 -14.12 5.31
C ASP A 69 15.62 -12.90 6.23
N LEU A 70 15.17 -11.77 5.72
CA LEU A 70 14.96 -10.57 6.51
C LEU A 70 13.89 -10.80 7.59
N ALA A 71 14.18 -10.36 8.81
CA ALA A 71 13.19 -10.40 9.87
C ALA A 71 12.08 -9.39 9.58
N ALA A 72 10.83 -9.82 9.75
CA ALA A 72 9.68 -8.97 9.50
C ALA A 72 9.70 -7.68 10.36
N SER A 73 10.36 -7.69 11.52
CA SER A 73 10.58 -6.52 12.39
C SER A 73 11.40 -5.40 11.75
N ASP A 74 12.22 -5.74 10.76
CA ASP A 74 13.20 -4.83 10.16
C ASP A 74 12.64 -4.13 8.92
N ILE A 75 11.37 -4.42 8.58
CA ILE A 75 10.70 -3.90 7.38
C ILE A 75 9.68 -2.83 7.77
N LEU A 76 9.83 -1.66 7.17
CA LEU A 76 8.87 -0.56 7.22
C LEU A 76 8.10 -0.43 5.90
N MET A 77 6.99 0.31 5.95
CA MET A 77 6.20 0.69 4.77
C MET A 77 6.19 2.22 4.67
N THR A 78 6.90 2.78 3.71
CA THR A 78 7.00 4.24 3.48
C THR A 78 6.27 4.65 2.20
N HIS A 79 5.13 4.01 1.95
CA HIS A 79 4.36 4.23 0.74
C HIS A 79 3.62 5.59 0.77
N ALA A 80 3.76 6.40 -0.29
CA ALA A 80 3.22 7.75 -0.35
C ALA A 80 1.68 7.86 -0.24
N SER A 81 0.93 6.93 -0.85
CA SER A 81 -0.55 6.96 -0.83
C SER A 81 -1.12 6.65 0.55
N VAL A 82 -2.15 7.39 1.00
CA VAL A 82 -2.92 7.12 2.22
C VAL A 82 -4.31 6.50 1.97
N ASN A 83 -4.57 6.03 0.75
CA ASN A 83 -5.91 5.59 0.33
C ASN A 83 -6.04 4.06 0.28
N TYR A 84 -5.58 3.37 1.32
CA TYR A 84 -5.74 1.93 1.50
C TYR A 84 -5.49 1.55 2.97
N ASP A 85 -6.06 0.42 3.38
CA ASP A 85 -5.94 -0.10 4.75
C ASP A 85 -4.56 -0.69 5.01
N ARG A 86 -3.83 -0.15 5.99
CA ARG A 86 -2.50 -0.64 6.38
C ARG A 86 -2.53 -1.70 7.47
N SER A 87 -3.65 -1.90 8.16
CA SER A 87 -3.76 -2.87 9.25
C SER A 87 -3.43 -4.29 8.79
N GLY A 88 -3.74 -4.62 7.53
CA GLY A 88 -3.37 -5.90 6.93
C GLY A 88 -1.86 -6.20 7.01
N PHE A 89 -1.02 -5.23 6.61
CA PHE A 89 0.44 -5.33 6.69
C PHE A 89 0.97 -5.28 8.13
N GLN A 90 0.33 -4.50 8.99
CA GLN A 90 0.70 -4.39 10.41
C GLN A 90 0.50 -5.73 11.14
N GLU A 91 -0.57 -6.46 10.81
CA GLU A 91 -0.89 -7.77 11.37
C GLU A 91 -0.08 -8.91 10.71
N ASP A 92 0.04 -8.90 9.39
CA ASP A 92 0.73 -9.95 8.62
C ASP A 92 1.39 -9.38 7.36
N ILE A 93 2.73 -9.39 7.34
CA ILE A 93 3.50 -8.93 6.18
C ILE A 93 3.20 -9.73 4.91
N ASN A 94 2.81 -11.01 5.06
CA ASN A 94 2.57 -11.89 3.93
C ASN A 94 1.36 -11.47 3.09
N VAL A 95 0.52 -10.56 3.60
CA VAL A 95 -0.57 -9.95 2.84
C VAL A 95 -0.04 -9.11 1.67
N VAL A 96 1.15 -8.49 1.78
CA VAL A 96 1.69 -7.58 0.76
C VAL A 96 3.11 -7.95 0.29
N PHE A 97 3.78 -8.83 1.03
CA PHE A 97 5.09 -9.39 0.71
C PHE A 97 5.13 -10.85 1.21
N PRO A 98 4.59 -11.81 0.45
CA PRO A 98 4.32 -13.19 0.88
C PRO A 98 5.57 -14.08 1.00
N VAL A 99 6.63 -13.58 1.63
CA VAL A 99 7.92 -14.28 1.72
C VAL A 99 7.79 -15.63 2.41
N ASP A 100 6.99 -15.74 3.47
CA ASP A 100 6.79 -16.99 4.19
C ASP A 100 5.94 -17.97 3.37
N ARG A 101 4.90 -17.48 2.68
CA ARG A 101 4.09 -18.31 1.78
C ARG A 101 4.93 -18.88 0.65
N PHE A 102 5.84 -18.10 0.07
CA PHE A 102 6.76 -18.61 -0.96
C PHE A 102 7.78 -19.60 -0.40
N LYS A 103 8.26 -19.41 0.84
CA LYS A 103 9.11 -20.40 1.54
C LYS A 103 8.37 -21.72 1.77
N GLU A 104 7.10 -21.66 2.15
CA GLU A 104 6.23 -22.82 2.29
C GLU A 104 6.05 -23.54 0.94
N LEU A 105 5.70 -22.81 -0.12
CA LEU A 105 5.56 -23.36 -1.48
C LEU A 105 6.86 -24.00 -2.01
N GLU A 106 8.03 -23.44 -1.68
CA GLU A 106 9.33 -24.05 -1.99
C GLU A 106 9.52 -25.36 -1.22
N SER A 107 9.21 -25.38 0.08
CA SER A 107 9.32 -26.58 0.92
C SER A 107 8.38 -27.71 0.49
N GLU A 108 7.21 -27.34 -0.06
CA GLU A 108 6.22 -28.26 -0.63
C GLU A 108 6.57 -28.74 -2.04
N GLY A 109 7.59 -28.15 -2.68
CA GLY A 109 7.99 -28.46 -4.05
C GLY A 109 7.03 -27.92 -5.12
N VAL A 110 6.15 -26.98 -4.76
CA VAL A 110 5.24 -26.31 -5.70
C VAL A 110 6.04 -25.39 -6.63
N ILE A 111 6.99 -24.64 -6.07
CA ILE A 111 8.00 -23.87 -6.81
C ILE A 111 9.37 -24.51 -6.63
N GLY A 112 10.28 -24.28 -7.57
CA GLY A 112 11.66 -24.75 -7.43
C GLY A 112 12.42 -24.02 -6.32
N ARG A 113 12.32 -22.67 -6.29
CA ARG A 113 12.98 -21.85 -5.26
C ARG A 113 12.42 -20.43 -5.19
N LEU A 114 12.29 -19.88 -3.99
CA LEU A 114 12.17 -18.42 -3.81
C LEU A 114 13.54 -17.74 -4.02
N ALA A 115 13.58 -16.65 -4.79
CA ALA A 115 14.78 -15.86 -5.00
C ALA A 115 15.43 -15.42 -3.67
N ASP A 116 16.76 -15.43 -3.62
CA ASP A 116 17.51 -15.04 -2.42
C ASP A 116 17.33 -13.54 -2.10
N VAL A 117 17.12 -12.73 -3.14
CA VAL A 117 16.77 -11.31 -3.05
C VAL A 117 15.46 -11.06 -3.81
N ASN A 118 14.55 -10.37 -3.13
CA ASN A 118 13.28 -9.90 -3.66
C ASN A 118 13.31 -8.37 -3.72
N TYR A 119 12.26 -7.73 -4.24
CA TYR A 119 12.33 -6.31 -4.52
C TYR A 119 11.04 -5.57 -4.15
N SER A 120 11.20 -4.30 -3.81
CA SER A 120 10.10 -3.40 -3.52
C SER A 120 10.23 -2.13 -4.33
N PHE A 121 9.13 -1.73 -4.97
CA PHE A 121 8.95 -0.39 -5.55
C PHE A 121 7.90 0.36 -4.72
N MET A 122 7.89 1.69 -4.82
CA MET A 122 6.74 2.48 -4.38
C MET A 122 5.76 2.63 -5.54
N GLY A 123 4.57 2.03 -5.44
CA GLY A 123 3.52 2.13 -6.48
C GLY A 123 2.65 3.40 -6.42
N GLY A 124 3.03 4.38 -5.60
CA GLY A 124 2.25 5.57 -5.30
C GLY A 124 2.48 6.73 -6.28
N GLY A 125 1.55 6.97 -7.21
CA GLY A 125 1.38 8.31 -7.81
C GLY A 125 2.18 8.66 -9.07
N MET A 126 3.15 7.83 -9.49
CA MET A 126 3.87 8.01 -10.76
C MET A 126 3.22 7.27 -11.93
N LEU A 127 3.50 7.72 -13.16
CA LEU A 127 3.11 7.02 -14.38
C LEU A 127 4.02 5.80 -14.65
N PRO A 128 3.53 4.76 -15.36
CA PRO A 128 4.30 3.55 -15.61
C PRO A 128 5.65 3.78 -16.29
N ASP A 129 5.71 4.76 -17.19
CA ASP A 129 6.89 5.10 -17.98
C ASP A 129 8.05 5.61 -17.12
N VAL A 130 7.78 6.17 -15.93
CA VAL A 130 8.79 6.60 -14.96
C VAL A 130 9.59 5.42 -14.38
N TYR A 131 9.02 4.21 -14.36
CA TYR A 131 9.70 3.01 -13.84
C TYR A 131 10.56 2.29 -14.89
N GLU A 132 10.51 2.67 -16.17
CA GLU A 132 11.12 1.91 -17.27
C GLU A 132 12.60 1.60 -17.02
N ALA A 133 13.41 2.62 -16.73
CA ALA A 133 14.84 2.44 -16.55
C ALA A 133 15.15 1.49 -15.38
N ASN A 134 14.52 1.71 -14.23
CA ASN A 134 14.74 0.90 -13.04
C ASN A 134 14.20 -0.53 -13.19
N ALA A 135 13.07 -0.73 -13.85
CA ALA A 135 12.53 -2.06 -14.13
C ALA A 135 13.43 -2.86 -15.09
N ARG A 136 13.96 -2.21 -16.14
CA ARG A 136 14.91 -2.85 -17.06
C ARG A 136 16.25 -3.17 -16.39
N ASP A 137 16.73 -2.29 -15.52
CA ASP A 137 17.94 -2.55 -14.73
C ASP A 137 17.72 -3.71 -13.74
N LEU A 138 16.56 -3.75 -13.07
CA LEU A 138 16.19 -4.88 -12.22
C LEU A 138 16.13 -6.19 -13.00
N ALA A 139 15.62 -6.20 -14.24
CA ALA A 139 15.59 -7.39 -15.08
C ALA A 139 17.00 -7.98 -15.31
N LYS A 140 18.05 -7.14 -15.38
CA LYS A 140 19.44 -7.61 -15.50
C LYS A 140 19.88 -8.35 -14.23
N LEU A 141 19.53 -7.83 -13.06
CA LEU A 141 19.81 -8.46 -11.76
C LEU A 141 19.07 -9.79 -11.63
N LEU A 142 17.77 -9.82 -11.94
CA LEU A 142 16.96 -11.04 -11.92
C LEU A 142 17.53 -12.13 -12.83
N LYS A 143 17.97 -11.76 -14.05
CA LYS A 143 18.64 -12.68 -14.98
C LYS A 143 19.97 -13.21 -14.42
N ALA A 144 20.78 -12.34 -13.81
CA ALA A 144 22.05 -12.72 -13.19
C ALA A 144 21.85 -13.69 -12.01
N ASP A 145 20.76 -13.53 -11.26
CA ASP A 145 20.38 -14.41 -10.15
C ASP A 145 19.69 -15.71 -10.61
N GLY A 146 19.49 -15.89 -11.91
CA GLY A 146 18.81 -17.05 -12.49
C GLY A 146 17.34 -17.13 -12.10
N VAL A 147 16.67 -15.99 -11.92
CA VAL A 147 15.22 -15.91 -11.72
C VAL A 147 14.51 -16.23 -13.03
N ASP A 148 13.56 -17.15 -12.98
CA ASP A 148 12.76 -17.59 -14.12
C ASP A 148 11.48 -16.78 -14.27
N ALA A 149 10.88 -16.37 -13.15
CA ALA A 149 9.64 -15.60 -13.12
C ALA A 149 9.58 -14.61 -11.95
N ALA A 150 8.81 -13.53 -12.10
CA ALA A 150 8.53 -12.57 -11.06
C ALA A 150 7.03 -12.55 -10.70
N PHE A 151 6.73 -12.66 -9.42
CA PHE A 151 5.39 -12.47 -8.85
C PHE A 151 5.25 -11.03 -8.35
N ILE A 152 4.30 -10.26 -8.91
CA ILE A 152 4.20 -8.82 -8.67
C ILE A 152 2.91 -8.47 -7.92
N VAL A 153 3.00 -7.84 -6.74
CA VAL A 153 1.86 -7.63 -5.83
C VAL A 153 1.59 -6.13 -5.52
N PRO A 154 0.33 -5.65 -5.63
CA PRO A 154 -0.08 -4.26 -5.35
C PRO A 154 -0.65 -4.05 -3.95
N VAL A 155 -0.72 -2.80 -3.47
CA VAL A 155 -1.48 -2.46 -2.24
C VAL A 155 -2.53 -1.38 -2.43
N CYS A 156 -2.38 -0.52 -3.44
CA CYS A 156 -3.35 0.56 -3.70
C CYS A 156 -3.77 0.58 -5.18
N PRO A 157 -4.78 1.38 -5.55
CA PRO A 157 -5.27 1.38 -6.93
C PRO A 157 -4.23 1.86 -7.94
N ASN A 158 -3.38 2.82 -7.55
CA ASN A 158 -2.27 3.25 -8.40
C ASN A 158 -1.22 2.16 -8.59
N CYS A 159 -1.03 1.30 -7.59
CA CYS A 159 -0.13 0.15 -7.71
C CYS A 159 -0.56 -0.78 -8.84
N SER A 160 -1.86 -0.92 -9.15
CA SER A 160 -2.29 -1.73 -10.31
C SER A 160 -1.66 -1.24 -11.62
N ARG A 161 -1.46 0.08 -11.80
CA ARG A 161 -0.74 0.63 -12.97
C ARG A 161 0.75 0.31 -12.92
N THR A 162 1.36 0.46 -11.74
CA THR A 162 2.77 0.14 -11.53
C THR A 162 3.03 -1.34 -11.79
N VAL A 163 2.16 -2.24 -11.32
CA VAL A 163 2.22 -3.68 -11.59
C VAL A 163 2.16 -3.94 -13.09
N CYS A 164 1.20 -3.34 -13.81
CA CYS A 164 1.11 -3.49 -15.27
C CYS A 164 2.39 -3.01 -15.98
N GLY A 165 2.95 -1.87 -15.55
CA GLY A 165 4.19 -1.32 -16.11
C GLY A 165 5.41 -2.18 -15.84
N ILE A 166 5.64 -2.57 -14.59
CA ILE A 166 6.75 -3.45 -14.20
C ILE A 166 6.64 -4.78 -14.95
N ALA A 167 5.45 -5.39 -15.02
CA ALA A 167 5.23 -6.62 -15.76
C ALA A 167 5.64 -6.48 -17.23
N TYR A 168 5.18 -5.42 -17.89
CA TYR A 168 5.54 -5.11 -19.27
C TYR A 168 7.05 -4.97 -19.47
N TYR A 169 7.75 -4.19 -18.63
CA TYR A 169 9.19 -3.98 -18.80
C TYR A 169 10.03 -5.22 -18.49
N LEU A 170 9.65 -6.01 -17.49
CA LEU A 170 10.35 -7.26 -17.16
C LEU A 170 10.19 -8.31 -18.26
N GLU A 171 8.98 -8.48 -18.81
CA GLU A 171 8.75 -9.42 -19.92
C GLU A 171 9.45 -8.97 -21.19
N SER A 172 9.52 -7.65 -21.44
CA SER A 172 10.30 -7.09 -22.55
C SER A 172 11.80 -7.40 -22.44
N GLU A 173 12.28 -7.74 -21.25
CA GLU A 173 13.68 -8.08 -20.94
C GLU A 173 13.91 -9.58 -20.76
N GLY A 174 12.88 -10.41 -20.98
CA GLY A 174 12.99 -11.88 -20.91
C GLY A 174 12.73 -12.50 -19.53
N ILE A 175 12.15 -11.76 -18.58
CA ILE A 175 11.68 -12.30 -17.29
C ILE A 175 10.18 -12.53 -17.36
N GLN A 176 9.72 -13.77 -17.19
CA GLN A 176 8.30 -14.10 -17.16
C GLN A 176 7.63 -13.47 -15.92
N THR A 177 6.39 -13.01 -16.01
CA THR A 177 5.72 -12.32 -14.88
C THR A 177 4.34 -12.88 -14.60
N ALA A 178 3.92 -12.81 -13.34
CA ALA A 178 2.53 -12.97 -12.93
C ALA A 178 2.21 -11.88 -11.91
N GLY A 179 1.32 -10.96 -12.27
CA GLY A 179 0.95 -9.84 -11.40
C GLY A 179 -0.44 -9.97 -10.81
N ILE A 180 -0.68 -9.26 -9.70
CA ILE A 180 -2.02 -9.06 -9.14
C ILE A 180 -2.49 -7.63 -9.45
N ALA A 181 -3.77 -7.46 -9.76
CA ALA A 181 -4.42 -6.17 -9.86
C ALA A 181 -5.57 -6.04 -8.84
N LEU A 182 -5.64 -4.89 -8.16
CA LEU A 182 -6.75 -4.51 -7.27
C LEU A 182 -7.83 -3.69 -7.98
N PHE A 183 -7.56 -3.28 -9.23
CA PHE A 183 -8.51 -2.51 -10.03
C PHE A 183 -8.51 -3.05 -11.45
N ARG A 184 -9.61 -3.73 -11.80
CA ARG A 184 -9.72 -4.58 -12.97
C ARG A 184 -9.58 -3.78 -14.26
N GLU A 185 -10.21 -2.63 -14.31
CA GLU A 185 -10.30 -1.78 -15.49
C GLU A 185 -8.91 -1.27 -15.91
N ILE A 186 -8.01 -0.99 -14.95
CA ILE A 186 -6.61 -0.64 -15.25
C ILE A 186 -5.94 -1.79 -16.02
N ALA A 187 -6.07 -3.03 -15.56
CA ALA A 187 -5.49 -4.18 -16.23
C ALA A 187 -6.14 -4.43 -17.61
N GLN A 188 -7.47 -4.26 -17.71
CA GLN A 188 -8.19 -4.39 -18.97
C GLN A 188 -7.72 -3.40 -20.04
N THR A 189 -7.50 -2.13 -19.67
CA THR A 189 -7.08 -1.11 -20.64
C THR A 189 -5.59 -1.19 -20.97
N MET A 190 -4.74 -1.44 -19.97
CA MET A 190 -3.30 -1.51 -20.17
C MET A 190 -2.84 -2.82 -20.84
N LYS A 191 -3.65 -3.88 -20.77
CA LYS A 191 -3.36 -5.20 -21.39
C LYS A 191 -1.95 -5.73 -21.08
N PRO A 192 -1.56 -5.83 -19.80
CA PRO A 192 -0.28 -6.41 -19.41
C PRO A 192 -0.22 -7.92 -19.76
N PRO A 193 0.96 -8.55 -19.69
CA PRO A 193 1.15 -9.95 -20.07
C PRO A 193 0.24 -10.91 -19.30
N ARG A 194 0.39 -11.03 -17.99
CA ARG A 194 -0.35 -11.98 -17.14
C ARG A 194 -0.78 -11.33 -15.84
N ILE A 195 -2.07 -11.16 -15.63
CA ILE A 195 -2.63 -10.57 -14.41
C ILE A 195 -3.77 -11.41 -13.85
N LEU A 196 -3.71 -11.64 -12.55
CA LEU A 196 -4.85 -12.07 -11.74
C LEU A 196 -5.49 -10.83 -11.13
N TRP A 197 -6.76 -10.58 -11.43
CA TRP A 197 -7.55 -9.59 -10.70
C TRP A 197 -8.17 -10.24 -9.46
N VAL A 198 -8.12 -9.52 -8.34
CA VAL A 198 -8.80 -9.89 -7.09
C VAL A 198 -9.75 -8.76 -6.68
N SER A 199 -10.91 -9.12 -6.16
CA SER A 199 -11.94 -8.19 -5.68
C SER A 199 -11.71 -7.66 -4.26
N PHE A 200 -10.51 -7.90 -3.73
CA PHE A 200 -10.19 -7.74 -2.32
C PHE A 200 -10.04 -6.27 -1.91
N PRO A 201 -10.26 -5.91 -0.63
CA PRO A 201 -10.02 -4.57 -0.13
C PRO A 201 -8.60 -4.08 -0.42
N LEU A 202 -8.46 -2.78 -0.67
CA LEU A 202 -7.17 -2.14 -0.86
C LEU A 202 -6.30 -2.34 0.39
N GLY A 203 -5.03 -2.69 0.17
CA GLY A 203 -4.09 -3.08 1.22
C GLY A 203 -4.08 -4.58 1.53
N ARG A 204 -5.01 -5.36 0.96
CA ARG A 204 -5.19 -6.80 1.23
C ARG A 204 -5.20 -7.66 -0.04
N PRO A 205 -4.20 -7.54 -0.94
CA PRO A 205 -4.19 -8.20 -2.25
C PRO A 205 -4.14 -9.74 -2.18
N LEU A 206 -3.75 -10.30 -1.03
CA LEU A 206 -3.68 -11.75 -0.81
C LEU A 206 -4.68 -12.26 0.23
N GLY A 207 -5.66 -11.43 0.59
CA GLY A 207 -6.71 -11.82 1.51
C GLY A 207 -6.52 -11.34 2.94
N LYS A 208 -7.11 -12.08 3.89
CA LYS A 208 -7.07 -11.73 5.30
C LYS A 208 -5.67 -12.02 5.90
N PRO A 209 -5.18 -11.19 6.83
CA PRO A 209 -4.00 -11.48 7.64
C PRO A 209 -4.13 -12.83 8.32
N SER A 210 -3.00 -13.54 8.43
CA SER A 210 -2.91 -14.84 9.10
C SER A 210 -3.73 -15.99 8.49
N ASP A 211 -4.41 -15.79 7.35
CA ASP A 211 -5.04 -16.87 6.58
C ASP A 211 -4.05 -17.43 5.56
N ALA A 212 -3.04 -18.15 6.06
CA ALA A 212 -1.93 -18.66 5.24
C ALA A 212 -2.42 -19.57 4.10
N ALA A 213 -3.47 -20.37 4.35
CA ALA A 213 -4.05 -21.25 3.35
C ALA A 213 -4.69 -20.45 2.21
N PHE A 214 -5.52 -19.46 2.51
CA PHE A 214 -6.13 -18.62 1.48
C PHE A 214 -5.08 -17.82 0.70
N GLN A 215 -4.11 -17.22 1.39
CA GLN A 215 -2.99 -16.52 0.76
C GLN A 215 -2.23 -17.42 -0.22
N ALA A 216 -1.91 -18.65 0.18
CA ALA A 216 -1.24 -19.62 -0.69
C ALA A 216 -2.08 -19.99 -1.91
N GLU A 217 -3.40 -20.15 -1.78
CA GLU A 217 -4.28 -20.46 -2.91
C GLU A 217 -4.41 -19.30 -3.91
N VAL A 218 -4.43 -18.05 -3.43
CA VAL A 218 -4.37 -16.86 -4.31
C VAL A 218 -3.03 -16.81 -5.06
N ILE A 219 -1.91 -17.06 -4.37
CA ILE A 219 -0.58 -17.09 -4.99
C ILE A 219 -0.49 -18.19 -6.04
N LYS A 220 -0.98 -19.41 -5.74
CA LYS A 220 -0.98 -20.52 -6.70
C LYS A 220 -1.80 -20.21 -7.95
N HIS A 221 -2.97 -19.58 -7.82
CA HIS A 221 -3.76 -19.14 -8.97
C HIS A 221 -2.99 -18.15 -9.85
N ALA A 222 -2.36 -17.14 -9.23
CA ALA A 222 -1.56 -16.16 -9.96
C ALA A 222 -0.36 -16.82 -10.65
N LEU A 223 0.36 -17.72 -9.97
CA LEU A 223 1.48 -18.46 -10.56
C LEU A 223 1.03 -19.41 -11.68
N GLY A 224 -0.19 -19.94 -11.62
CA GLY A 224 -0.77 -20.76 -12.70
C GLY A 224 -0.89 -20.01 -14.04
N LEU A 225 -0.97 -18.68 -14.01
CA LEU A 225 -0.97 -17.87 -15.24
C LEU A 225 0.34 -17.99 -16.03
N LEU A 226 1.43 -18.43 -15.40
CA LEU A 226 2.72 -18.67 -16.06
C LEU A 226 2.64 -19.82 -17.08
N ASP A 227 1.67 -20.72 -16.96
CA ASP A 227 1.46 -21.84 -17.89
C ASP A 227 0.69 -21.43 -19.16
N ALA A 228 0.22 -20.19 -19.24
CA ALA A 228 -0.48 -19.70 -20.41
C ALA A 228 0.43 -19.66 -21.65
N GLU A 229 -0.09 -20.11 -22.79
CA GLU A 229 0.63 -20.14 -24.08
C GLU A 229 0.58 -18.79 -24.83
N GLN A 230 -0.46 -17.99 -24.61
CA GLN A 230 -0.70 -16.71 -25.28
C GLN A 230 -1.32 -15.65 -24.36
N GLY A 231 -1.10 -14.37 -24.68
CA GLY A 231 -1.65 -13.23 -23.95
C GLY A 231 -2.25 -12.15 -24.86
N PRO A 232 -2.66 -10.99 -24.30
CA PRO A 232 -2.61 -10.66 -22.87
C PRO A 232 -3.63 -11.50 -22.10
N LEU A 233 -3.29 -11.86 -20.86
CA LEU A 233 -4.14 -12.67 -20.00
C LEU A 233 -4.55 -11.87 -18.76
N LEU A 234 -5.86 -11.72 -18.59
CA LEU A 234 -6.49 -11.19 -17.40
C LEU A 234 -7.51 -12.23 -16.92
N GLU A 235 -7.26 -12.81 -15.75
CA GLU A 235 -8.19 -13.73 -15.09
C GLU A 235 -8.75 -13.11 -13.81
N ASP A 236 -9.98 -13.48 -13.49
CA ASP A 236 -10.67 -13.06 -12.27
C ASP A 236 -10.52 -14.17 -11.23
N TYR A 237 -10.02 -13.85 -10.04
CA TYR A 237 -9.97 -14.81 -8.94
C TYR A 237 -11.40 -15.21 -8.54
N PRO A 238 -11.72 -16.51 -8.42
CA PRO A 238 -13.11 -16.97 -8.38
C PRO A 238 -13.82 -16.74 -7.05
N ILE A 239 -13.06 -16.43 -5.99
CA ILE A 239 -13.59 -16.24 -4.64
C ILE A 239 -13.48 -14.76 -4.30
N ASP A 240 -14.61 -14.12 -4.05
CA ASP A 240 -14.63 -12.85 -3.34
C ASP A 240 -14.17 -13.07 -1.89
N LEU A 241 -13.42 -12.12 -1.34
CA LEU A 241 -13.20 -12.13 0.10
C LEU A 241 -14.57 -12.08 0.78
N PRO A 242 -14.85 -12.99 1.74
CA PRO A 242 -16.17 -13.02 2.38
C PRO A 242 -16.46 -11.66 3.04
N ASP A 243 -17.52 -10.99 2.58
CA ASP A 243 -18.02 -9.69 3.07
C ASP A 243 -18.07 -9.69 4.61
N ILE A 244 -17.45 -8.74 5.32
CA ILE A 244 -17.88 -7.35 5.60
C ILE A 244 -19.29 -7.27 6.24
N ASP A 245 -19.77 -8.35 6.86
CA ASP A 245 -20.95 -8.31 7.72
C ASP A 245 -20.61 -8.94 9.08
N ARG A 246 -19.48 -8.49 9.67
CA ARG A 246 -19.07 -8.90 11.00
C ARG A 246 -19.62 -7.93 12.03
N PRO A 247 -20.19 -8.45 13.13
CA PRO A 247 -20.58 -7.58 14.23
C PRO A 247 -19.34 -6.84 14.74
N PRO A 248 -19.50 -5.55 15.12
CA PRO A 248 -18.40 -4.78 15.68
C PRO A 248 -17.79 -5.51 16.89
N PRO A 249 -16.51 -5.26 17.19
CA PRO A 249 -15.83 -5.92 18.30
C PRO A 249 -16.64 -5.78 19.59
N ALA A 250 -16.70 -6.86 20.38
CA ALA A 250 -17.52 -6.95 21.58
C ALA A 250 -17.23 -5.85 22.62
N CYS A 251 -16.07 -5.21 22.53
CA CYS A 251 -15.69 -4.02 23.30
C CYS A 251 -15.12 -2.99 22.32
N PRO A 252 -15.94 -2.07 21.77
CA PRO A 252 -15.46 -1.05 20.86
C PRO A 252 -14.56 -0.05 21.62
N VAL A 253 -13.49 0.39 20.96
CA VAL A 253 -12.61 1.43 21.50
C VAL A 253 -13.44 2.72 21.63
N SER A 254 -13.53 3.27 22.84
CA SER A 254 -14.24 4.52 23.07
C SER A 254 -13.26 5.62 23.45
N PHE A 255 -13.24 6.67 22.64
CA PHE A 255 -12.46 7.86 22.91
C PHE A 255 -13.30 8.85 23.71
N GLN A 256 -12.77 9.34 24.84
CA GLN A 256 -13.45 10.36 25.61
C GLN A 256 -13.39 11.71 24.89
N ARG A 257 -14.54 12.17 24.39
CA ARG A 257 -14.70 13.46 23.67
C ARG A 257 -14.73 14.71 24.58
N LYS A 258 -14.95 14.57 25.89
CA LYS A 258 -15.06 15.72 26.83
C LYS A 258 -13.75 15.93 27.59
N ARG A 259 -13.19 17.15 27.57
CA ARG A 259 -11.95 17.49 28.30
C ARG A 259 -11.93 18.93 28.80
N ASP A 260 -11.21 19.11 29.91
CA ASP A 260 -10.91 20.39 30.56
C ASP A 260 -9.66 21.09 29.96
N ASP A 261 -8.93 20.42 29.06
CA ASP A 261 -7.74 20.94 28.37
C ASP A 261 -8.09 21.36 26.93
N GLU A 262 -7.81 22.62 26.60
CA GLU A 262 -8.10 23.21 25.29
C GLU A 262 -6.92 23.10 24.30
N SER A 263 -5.71 22.70 24.76
CA SER A 263 -4.52 22.56 23.91
C SER A 263 -4.53 21.27 23.09
N TRP A 264 -4.04 21.35 21.85
CA TRP A 264 -3.74 20.19 21.00
C TRP A 264 -2.77 19.23 21.67
N HIS A 265 -1.69 19.76 22.26
CA HIS A 265 -0.69 18.95 22.95
C HIS A 265 -1.32 18.10 24.06
N GLY A 266 -2.08 18.74 24.98
CA GLY A 266 -2.70 18.05 26.11
C GLY A 266 -3.74 17.02 25.68
N ARG A 267 -4.58 17.39 24.69
CA ARG A 267 -5.61 16.50 24.12
C ARG A 267 -4.98 15.30 23.41
N LEU A 268 -3.97 15.51 22.57
CA LEU A 268 -3.34 14.39 21.85
C LEU A 268 -2.52 13.51 22.80
N SER A 269 -1.77 14.10 23.74
CA SER A 269 -0.97 13.37 24.73
C SER A 269 -1.81 12.42 25.60
N GLN A 270 -2.97 12.87 26.08
CA GLN A 270 -3.85 12.01 26.87
C GLN A 270 -4.48 10.88 26.04
N GLU A 271 -4.75 11.11 24.75
CA GLU A 271 -5.25 10.06 23.87
C GLU A 271 -4.19 9.01 23.56
N VAL A 272 -2.97 9.44 23.23
CA VAL A 272 -1.82 8.56 23.07
C VAL A 272 -1.58 7.74 24.34
N GLY A 273 -1.59 8.39 25.51
CA GLY A 273 -1.39 7.72 26.80
C GLY A 273 -2.46 6.67 27.13
N SER A 274 -3.70 6.82 26.66
CA SER A 274 -4.76 5.82 26.86
C SER A 274 -4.59 4.60 25.94
N LEU A 275 -3.97 4.78 24.77
CA LEU A 275 -3.69 3.73 23.79
C LEU A 275 -2.37 3.00 24.06
N THR A 276 -1.40 3.61 24.75
CA THR A 276 -0.08 3.03 25.00
C THR A 276 -0.11 1.59 25.54
N PRO A 277 -0.92 1.24 26.55
CA PRO A 277 -0.94 -0.14 27.06
C PRO A 277 -1.36 -1.18 26.02
N TRP A 278 -2.28 -0.81 25.12
CA TRP A 278 -2.72 -1.68 24.03
C TRP A 278 -1.66 -1.79 22.94
N TYR A 279 -1.01 -0.68 22.58
CA TYR A 279 0.12 -0.68 21.66
C TYR A 279 1.25 -1.60 22.15
N GLU A 280 1.69 -1.44 23.41
CA GLU A 280 2.76 -2.24 24.00
C GLU A 280 2.41 -3.74 24.08
N LEU A 281 1.16 -4.05 24.45
CA LEU A 281 0.66 -5.43 24.46
C LEU A 281 0.65 -6.02 23.05
N GLY A 282 0.18 -5.27 22.06
CA GLY A 282 0.15 -5.65 20.65
C GLY A 282 1.56 -5.90 20.11
N LEU A 283 2.48 -4.97 20.34
CA LEU A 283 3.89 -5.08 19.96
C LEU A 283 4.52 -6.34 20.55
N LYS A 284 4.31 -6.61 21.84
CA LYS A 284 4.84 -7.82 22.49
C LYS A 284 4.29 -9.12 21.89
N ARG A 285 3.03 -9.13 21.43
CA ARG A 285 2.38 -10.29 20.81
C ARG A 285 2.83 -10.50 19.36
N ARG A 286 2.85 -9.43 18.56
CA ARG A 286 3.21 -9.46 17.13
C ARG A 286 4.72 -9.59 16.91
N GLY A 287 5.54 -9.11 17.85
CA GLY A 287 7.00 -9.08 17.74
C GLY A 287 7.54 -8.04 16.76
N ARG A 288 6.68 -7.15 16.23
CA ARG A 288 7.03 -6.08 15.29
C ARG A 288 6.09 -4.88 15.42
N THR A 289 6.54 -3.73 14.92
CA THR A 289 5.74 -2.50 14.73
C THR A 289 6.14 -1.81 13.42
N THR A 290 5.17 -1.13 12.81
CA THR A 290 5.38 -0.25 11.66
C THR A 290 5.59 1.20 12.06
N VAL A 291 5.53 1.52 13.36
CA VAL A 291 5.99 2.81 13.89
C VAL A 291 7.51 2.93 13.72
N GLY A 292 7.96 4.13 13.40
CA GLY A 292 9.36 4.53 13.30
C GLY A 292 9.77 5.09 11.95
N VAL A 293 8.84 5.37 11.02
CA VAL A 293 9.19 5.97 9.71
C VAL A 293 9.69 7.41 9.84
N CYS A 294 9.32 8.09 10.93
CA CYS A 294 9.72 9.47 11.24
C CYS A 294 11.03 9.54 12.04
N GLU A 295 11.58 8.40 12.49
CA GLU A 295 12.79 8.32 13.32
C GLU A 295 12.71 9.07 14.67
N SER A 296 11.49 9.35 15.15
CA SER A 296 11.21 10.01 16.44
C SER A 296 10.34 9.14 17.34
N SER A 297 10.41 9.36 18.66
CA SER A 297 9.49 8.69 19.59
C SER A 297 8.07 9.24 19.43
N ILE A 298 7.05 8.44 19.75
CA ILE A 298 5.65 8.90 19.69
C ILE A 298 5.42 10.13 20.58
N ASN A 299 6.08 10.24 21.74
CA ASN A 299 5.94 11.40 22.62
C ASN A 299 6.56 12.66 22.00
N ASP A 300 7.73 12.54 21.38
CA ASP A 300 8.37 13.67 20.70
C ASP A 300 7.56 14.10 19.48
N ILE A 301 7.03 13.13 18.73
CA ILE A 301 6.11 13.39 17.60
C ILE A 301 4.88 14.16 18.08
N VAL A 302 4.25 13.77 19.19
CA VAL A 302 3.11 14.49 19.77
C VAL A 302 3.50 15.93 20.13
N ALA A 303 4.65 16.13 20.76
CA ALA A 303 5.14 17.46 21.13
C ALA A 303 5.33 18.35 19.89
N ASP A 304 6.06 17.85 18.90
CA ASP A 304 6.46 18.62 17.74
C ASP A 304 5.28 18.87 16.80
N VAL A 305 4.39 17.88 16.59
CA VAL A 305 3.23 17.99 15.71
C VAL A 305 2.12 18.88 16.28
N THR A 306 2.15 19.19 17.58
CA THR A 306 1.15 20.07 18.21
C THR A 306 1.67 21.48 18.45
N THR A 307 2.99 21.68 18.40
CA THR A 307 3.66 22.97 18.66
C THR A 307 3.07 24.12 17.82
N TRP A 308 2.99 23.95 16.49
CA TRP A 308 2.41 24.97 15.61
C TRP A 308 0.88 25.07 15.74
N ALA A 309 0.20 23.95 15.99
CA ALA A 309 -1.25 23.91 16.11
C ALA A 309 -1.75 24.66 17.36
N ASP A 310 -0.97 24.62 18.45
CA ASP A 310 -1.22 25.36 19.70
C ASP A 310 -0.79 26.83 19.63
N ASP A 311 0.31 27.12 18.93
CA ASP A 311 0.82 28.48 18.75
C ASP A 311 1.26 28.72 17.29
N VAL A 312 0.39 29.37 16.51
CA VAL A 312 0.63 29.68 15.09
C VAL A 312 1.79 30.65 14.86
N MET A 313 2.36 31.24 15.92
CA MET A 313 3.59 32.04 15.85
C MET A 313 4.85 31.18 15.77
N GLN A 314 4.77 29.90 16.13
CA GLN A 314 5.87 28.95 15.97
C GLN A 314 6.11 28.62 14.49
N PRO A 315 7.30 28.13 14.12
CA PRO A 315 7.54 27.63 12.77
C PRO A 315 6.58 26.49 12.41
N PHE A 316 6.05 26.53 11.19
CA PHE A 316 5.27 25.42 10.65
C PHE A 316 6.20 24.20 10.46
N PRO A 317 5.76 22.98 10.82
CA PRO A 317 6.59 21.78 10.66
C PRO A 317 6.96 21.54 9.20
N GLU A 318 8.16 21.00 8.96
CA GLU A 318 8.58 20.65 7.61
C GLU A 318 7.59 19.61 7.02
N PRO A 319 7.08 19.80 5.79
CA PRO A 319 6.04 18.93 5.24
C PRO A 319 6.40 17.44 5.17
N SER A 320 7.59 17.06 4.71
CA SER A 320 7.98 15.65 4.65
C SER A 320 8.02 15.00 6.04
N TRP A 321 8.57 15.70 7.03
CA TRP A 321 8.54 15.29 8.43
C TRP A 321 7.10 15.19 8.97
N LEU A 322 6.26 16.21 8.73
CA LEU A 322 4.85 16.21 9.17
C LEU A 322 4.10 14.99 8.61
N LYS A 323 4.33 14.64 7.34
CA LYS A 323 3.76 13.44 6.73
C LYS A 323 4.19 12.18 7.50
N LEU A 324 5.48 11.99 7.71
CA LEU A 324 6.01 10.79 8.38
C LEU A 324 5.53 10.71 9.83
N ALA A 325 5.53 11.83 10.55
CA ALA A 325 4.99 11.95 11.91
C ALA A 325 3.52 11.53 11.99
N LEU A 326 2.66 12.00 11.07
CA LEU A 326 1.26 11.61 11.01
C LEU A 326 1.08 10.13 10.65
N GLU A 327 1.96 9.54 9.84
CA GLU A 327 1.92 8.10 9.54
C GLU A 327 2.34 7.23 10.74
N ASP A 328 3.32 7.67 11.53
CA ASP A 328 3.70 6.99 12.77
C ASP A 328 2.59 7.06 13.81
N LEU A 329 1.91 8.22 13.95
CA LEU A 329 0.74 8.34 14.81
C LEU A 329 -0.41 7.45 14.33
N LYS A 330 -0.76 7.44 13.04
CA LYS A 330 -1.78 6.52 12.51
C LYS A 330 -1.40 5.05 12.73
N SER A 331 -0.13 4.70 12.55
CA SER A 331 0.38 3.35 12.80
C SER A 331 0.23 2.97 14.26
N PHE A 332 0.66 3.84 15.19
CA PHE A 332 0.50 3.64 16.62
C PHE A 332 -0.97 3.41 17.01
N TYR A 333 -1.88 4.25 16.50
CA TYR A 333 -3.31 4.13 16.77
C TYR A 333 -3.88 2.82 16.21
N SER A 334 -3.63 2.53 14.93
CA SER A 334 -4.13 1.32 14.28
C SER A 334 -3.61 0.07 14.99
N GLU A 335 -2.32 0.02 15.32
CA GLU A 335 -1.69 -1.09 16.04
C GLU A 335 -2.21 -1.28 17.47
N ALA A 336 -2.62 -0.20 18.14
CA ALA A 336 -3.25 -0.24 19.46
C ALA A 336 -4.72 -0.67 19.38
N ILE A 337 -5.46 -0.18 18.38
CA ILE A 337 -6.86 -0.54 18.14
C ILE A 337 -6.97 -2.03 17.83
N THR A 338 -6.14 -2.55 16.92
CA THR A 338 -6.18 -3.97 16.50
C THR A 338 -5.59 -4.92 17.54
N ALA A 339 -4.85 -4.42 18.54
CA ALA A 339 -4.35 -5.24 19.65
C ALA A 339 -5.45 -5.63 20.66
N GLN A 340 -6.58 -4.90 20.65
CA GLN A 340 -7.71 -5.20 21.50
C GLN A 340 -8.40 -6.50 21.04
N PRO A 341 -9.04 -7.26 21.95
CA PRO A 341 -9.76 -8.46 21.55
C PRO A 341 -10.91 -8.12 20.60
N GLY A 342 -10.84 -8.63 19.37
CA GLY A 342 -11.84 -8.40 18.34
C GLY A 342 -11.43 -9.00 17.01
N ASP A 343 -12.39 -9.14 16.11
CA ASP A 343 -12.14 -9.41 14.70
C ASP A 343 -12.50 -8.13 13.96
N TYR A 344 -11.49 -7.47 13.37
CA TYR A 344 -11.62 -6.14 12.79
C TYR A 344 -11.75 -6.24 11.28
N GLU A 345 -12.73 -5.54 10.72
CA GLU A 345 -12.89 -5.44 9.28
C GLU A 345 -11.84 -4.50 8.67
N ALA A 346 -11.59 -4.65 7.37
CA ALA A 346 -10.68 -3.78 6.64
C ALA A 346 -11.14 -2.32 6.74
N GLY A 347 -10.23 -1.42 7.09
CA GLY A 347 -10.52 0.01 7.26
C GLY A 347 -11.19 0.41 8.58
N TYR A 348 -11.46 -0.53 9.50
CA TYR A 348 -12.08 -0.21 10.79
C TYR A 348 -11.25 0.78 11.62
N SER A 349 -9.93 0.54 11.76
CA SER A 349 -9.05 1.43 12.52
C SER A 349 -8.95 2.82 11.88
N ASP A 350 -8.88 2.90 10.55
CA ASP A 350 -8.85 4.17 9.82
C ASP A 350 -10.13 4.99 10.05
N ALA A 351 -11.31 4.35 9.95
CA ALA A 351 -12.59 5.02 10.20
C ALA A 351 -12.67 5.58 11.64
N LEU A 352 -12.29 4.76 12.61
CA LEU A 352 -12.26 5.15 14.02
C LEU A 352 -11.27 6.31 14.27
N ILE A 353 -10.08 6.28 13.66
CA ILE A 353 -9.11 7.39 13.73
C ILE A 353 -9.75 8.68 13.20
N VAL A 354 -10.46 8.63 12.08
CA VAL A 354 -11.07 9.82 11.47
C VAL A 354 -12.19 10.39 12.32
N ASP A 355 -13.13 9.53 12.74
CA ASP A 355 -14.43 9.97 13.22
C ASP A 355 -14.46 10.24 14.74
N ASP A 356 -13.51 9.65 15.48
CA ASP A 356 -13.59 9.59 16.95
C ASP A 356 -12.34 10.05 17.70
N THR A 357 -11.23 10.39 17.01
CA THR A 357 -9.95 10.70 17.69
C THR A 357 -9.49 12.15 17.54
N VAL A 358 -8.71 12.61 18.53
CA VAL A 358 -8.00 13.90 18.46
C VAL A 358 -7.01 13.92 17.30
N LEU A 359 -6.38 12.79 16.99
CA LEU A 359 -5.51 12.66 15.81
C LEU A 359 -6.26 12.95 14.50
N GLY A 360 -7.47 12.40 14.34
CA GLY A 360 -8.34 12.68 13.19
C GLY A 360 -8.65 14.17 13.07
N GLU A 361 -9.03 14.81 14.17
CA GLU A 361 -9.27 16.26 14.21
C GLU A 361 -8.03 17.09 13.85
N LEU A 362 -6.85 16.69 14.34
CA LEU A 362 -5.59 17.37 14.05
C LEU A 362 -5.19 17.24 12.58
N ILE A 363 -5.42 16.08 11.96
CA ILE A 363 -5.20 15.90 10.52
C ILE A 363 -6.09 16.88 9.73
N ILE A 364 -7.37 17.01 10.10
CA ILE A 364 -8.28 17.97 9.46
C ILE A 364 -7.83 19.41 9.69
N HIS A 365 -7.31 19.75 10.87
CA HIS A 365 -6.72 21.06 11.14
C HIS A 365 -5.58 21.38 10.16
N TYR A 366 -4.67 20.44 9.92
CA TYR A 366 -3.60 20.59 8.92
C TYR A 366 -4.13 20.65 7.48
N VAL A 367 -5.15 19.86 7.13
CA VAL A 367 -5.80 19.94 5.81
C VAL A 367 -6.32 21.35 5.56
N ASN A 368 -7.07 21.93 6.52
CA ASN A 368 -7.61 23.28 6.41
C ASN A 368 -6.52 24.33 6.21
N TYR A 369 -5.37 24.18 6.87
CA TYR A 369 -4.22 25.08 6.67
C TYR A 369 -3.69 25.06 5.23
N PHE A 370 -3.54 23.87 4.63
CA PHE A 370 -3.07 23.77 3.24
C PHE A 370 -4.11 24.23 2.24
N GLU A 371 -5.39 23.93 2.47
CA GLU A 371 -6.48 24.35 1.59
C GLU A 371 -6.74 25.86 1.61
N ALA A 372 -6.45 26.52 2.72
CA ALA A 372 -6.47 27.98 2.78
C ALA A 372 -5.44 28.65 1.85
N LYS A 373 -4.37 27.93 1.46
CA LYS A 373 -3.37 28.40 0.50
C LYS A 373 -3.71 28.04 -0.94
N ASP A 374 -4.12 26.79 -1.15
CA ASP A 374 -4.57 26.25 -2.43
C ASP A 374 -5.66 25.19 -2.16
N PRO A 375 -6.90 25.37 -2.62
CA PRO A 375 -7.98 24.39 -2.42
C PRO A 375 -7.65 22.97 -2.94
N ASN A 376 -6.67 22.84 -3.84
CA ASN A 376 -6.21 21.55 -4.37
C ASN A 376 -4.77 21.23 -3.98
N HIS A 377 -4.28 21.79 -2.87
CA HIS A 377 -2.88 21.68 -2.45
C HIS A 377 -2.42 20.21 -2.46
N PRO A 378 -1.34 19.86 -3.20
CA PRO A 378 -0.95 18.47 -3.44
C PRO A 378 -0.63 17.71 -2.15
N PHE A 379 -0.17 18.41 -1.11
CA PHE A 379 0.15 17.82 0.18
C PHE A 379 -1.07 17.25 0.93
N VAL A 380 -2.29 17.78 0.69
CA VAL A 380 -3.52 17.23 1.29
C VAL A 380 -3.68 15.74 0.97
N ARG A 381 -3.31 15.35 -0.26
CA ARG A 381 -3.40 13.95 -0.73
C ARG A 381 -2.54 12.95 0.00
N VAL A 382 -1.45 13.42 0.59
CA VAL A 382 -0.49 12.56 1.27
C VAL A 382 -0.77 12.49 2.76
N ILE A 383 -1.46 13.46 3.36
CA ILE A 383 -1.78 13.42 4.80
C ILE A 383 -3.20 12.93 5.11
N ALA A 384 -4.15 13.12 4.19
CA ALA A 384 -5.55 12.74 4.37
C ALA A 384 -6.08 11.90 3.20
N SER A 385 -6.75 10.79 3.50
CA SER A 385 -7.36 9.94 2.49
C SER A 385 -8.67 10.55 1.96
N ARG A 386 -9.06 10.17 0.75
CA ARG A 386 -10.33 10.58 0.15
C ARG A 386 -11.52 10.07 0.95
N GLU A 387 -11.36 8.93 1.63
CA GLU A 387 -12.36 8.41 2.55
C GLU A 387 -12.48 9.26 3.81
N GLN A 388 -11.36 9.76 4.36
CA GLN A 388 -11.39 10.68 5.51
C GLN A 388 -12.07 12.01 5.15
N LEU A 389 -11.86 12.50 3.92
CA LEU A 389 -12.41 13.78 3.46
C LEU A 389 -13.78 13.67 2.77
N LYS A 390 -14.24 12.45 2.48
CA LYS A 390 -15.46 12.14 1.71
C LYS A 390 -15.56 12.90 0.37
N ARG A 391 -14.41 13.16 -0.26
CA ARG A 391 -14.31 13.84 -1.56
C ARG A 391 -13.03 13.49 -2.30
N SER A 392 -13.00 13.81 -3.60
CA SER A 392 -11.75 13.77 -4.36
C SER A 392 -10.78 14.81 -3.81
N THR A 393 -9.52 14.40 -3.67
CA THR A 393 -8.41 15.33 -3.42
C THR A 393 -7.74 15.76 -4.74
N GLY A 394 -8.38 15.44 -5.87
CA GLY A 394 -8.05 15.75 -7.26
C GLY A 394 -7.35 14.60 -8.02
N ASN A 395 -6.99 14.85 -9.28
CA ASN A 395 -6.44 13.86 -10.21
C ASN A 395 -5.14 14.32 -10.89
N TRP A 396 -4.00 14.16 -10.21
CA TRP A 396 -2.66 14.33 -10.80
C TRP A 396 -1.82 13.06 -10.69
N ALA A 397 -0.81 12.97 -11.54
CA ALA A 397 0.28 11.99 -11.51
C ALA A 397 1.60 12.73 -11.77
N ILE A 398 2.72 12.05 -11.57
CA ILE A 398 4.05 12.58 -11.89
C ILE A 398 4.56 11.85 -13.13
N ASP A 399 4.98 12.63 -14.12
CA ASP A 399 5.57 12.13 -15.36
C ASP A 399 7.09 11.95 -15.27
N ARG A 400 7.72 11.58 -16.39
CA ARG A 400 9.18 11.38 -16.49
C ARG A 400 10.00 12.63 -16.23
N ASP A 401 9.46 13.81 -16.48
CA ASP A 401 10.14 15.09 -16.27
C ASP A 401 10.00 15.57 -14.82
N GLY A 402 9.32 14.78 -13.97
CA GLY A 402 9.02 15.14 -12.58
C GLY A 402 7.89 16.17 -12.46
N ALA A 403 7.17 16.45 -13.55
CA ALA A 403 6.11 17.44 -13.56
C ALA A 403 4.78 16.85 -13.07
N TYR A 404 3.99 17.69 -12.38
CA TYR A 404 2.61 17.36 -12.02
C TYR A 404 1.73 17.43 -13.27
N VAL A 405 1.23 16.27 -13.72
CA VAL A 405 0.31 16.17 -14.86
C VAL A 405 -1.08 15.78 -14.39
N LYS A 406 -2.14 16.32 -15.01
CA LYS A 406 -3.50 15.79 -14.81
C LYS A 406 -3.54 14.35 -15.31
N ALA A 407 -4.19 13.46 -14.55
CA ALA A 407 -4.32 12.06 -14.95
C ALA A 407 -5.04 11.94 -16.32
N ALA A 408 -4.66 10.92 -17.11
CA ALA A 408 -4.80 10.85 -18.57
C ALA A 408 -6.23 11.04 -19.14
N TYR A 409 -7.27 10.85 -18.32
CA TYR A 409 -8.65 11.06 -18.73
C TYR A 409 -9.30 12.16 -17.87
N PRO A 410 -9.49 13.39 -18.39
CA PRO A 410 -10.30 14.39 -17.70
C PRO A 410 -11.75 13.89 -17.63
N ILE A 411 -12.34 14.00 -16.44
CA ILE A 411 -13.77 13.78 -16.23
C ILE A 411 -14.47 14.88 -17.03
N VAL A 412 -15.30 14.50 -18.00
CA VAL A 412 -16.20 15.46 -18.65
C VAL A 412 -17.20 15.93 -17.60
N GLY A 413 -17.07 17.17 -17.12
CA GLY A 413 -18.10 17.83 -16.29
C GLY A 413 -17.72 18.23 -14.86
N SER A 414 -16.45 18.30 -14.48
CA SER A 414 -16.06 18.94 -13.20
C SER A 414 -15.26 20.23 -13.45
N ASP A 415 -15.98 21.30 -13.78
CA ASP A 415 -15.53 22.68 -13.56
C ASP A 415 -15.96 23.16 -12.17
#